data_AF-A8CEH1-F1
#
_entry.id   AF-A8CEH1-F1
#
_cell.length_a   1.000
_cell.length_b   1.000
_cell.length_c   1.000
_cell.angle_alpha   90.00
_cell.angle_beta   90.00
_cell.angle_gamma   90.00
#
_symmetry.space_group_name_H-M   'P 1'
#
loop_
_entity.id
_entity.type
_entity.pdbx_description
1 polymer ?
#
loop_
_entity_poly.entity_id
_entity_poly.type
_entity_poly.pdbx_seq_one_letter_code
_entity_poly.pdbx_strand_id
1 'polypeptide(L)'
;AVRGFFFAHIGWLLVRKHPDVIEKGRKLELTDLLSDKVVMFQRKYYKPSVLLMCFFVPMSVPWYLWGESLWVAYFVPALLRYTLVLNATWLVNSAAHMWGNRPYDKNINPRENKFVTFSAIGEG
;
A
#
# COMPACT_ATOMS: atom_id res chain seq x y z
N ALA A 1 4.66 -13.28 4.85
CA ALA A 1 5.18 -13.69 6.17
C ALA A 1 6.14 -14.88 6.14
N VAL A 2 5.78 -16.03 5.53
CA VAL A 2 6.59 -17.28 5.64
C VAL A 2 8.01 -17.16 5.07
N ARG A 3 8.24 -16.26 4.11
CA ARG A 3 9.57 -15.94 3.54
C ARG A 3 10.34 -14.87 4.33
N GLY A 4 9.95 -14.61 5.59
CA GLY A 4 10.55 -13.61 6.47
C GLY A 4 9.94 -12.21 6.38
N PHE A 5 10.28 -11.37 7.35
CA PHE A 5 9.74 -10.01 7.50
C PHE A 5 10.06 -9.13 6.30
N PHE A 6 11.34 -9.05 5.90
CA PHE A 6 11.78 -8.15 4.83
C PHE A 6 11.07 -8.45 3.50
N PHE A 7 10.97 -9.73 3.13
CA PHE A 7 10.25 -10.14 1.93
C PHE A 7 8.77 -9.76 2.01
N ALA A 8 8.12 -9.99 3.15
CA ALA A 8 6.71 -9.68 3.34
C ALA A 8 6.41 -8.16 3.39
N HIS A 9 7.37 -7.37 3.87
CA HIS A 9 7.22 -5.92 4.02
C HIS A 9 7.44 -5.20 2.69
N ILE A 10 8.62 -5.35 2.06
CA ILE A 10 8.95 -4.64 0.82
C ILE A 10 9.63 -5.54 -0.23
N GLY A 11 10.32 -6.60 0.17
CA GLY A 11 11.17 -7.38 -0.73
C GLY A 11 10.41 -8.02 -1.90
N TRP A 12 9.12 -8.35 -1.74
CA TRP A 12 8.30 -8.89 -2.82
C TRP A 12 8.07 -7.92 -3.99
N LEU A 13 8.18 -6.60 -3.75
CA LEU A 13 8.11 -5.58 -4.81
C LEU A 13 9.42 -5.47 -5.61
N LEU A 14 10.52 -5.94 -5.04
CA LEU A 14 11.87 -5.82 -5.60
C LEU A 14 12.29 -7.04 -6.42
N VAL A 15 11.43 -8.06 -6.52
CA VAL A 15 11.71 -9.30 -7.25
C VAL A 15 10.57 -9.66 -8.20
N ARG A 16 10.86 -10.54 -9.16
CA ARG A 16 9.80 -11.10 -10.01
C ARG A 16 8.87 -11.97 -9.19
N LYS A 17 7.57 -11.89 -9.50
CA LYS A 17 6.54 -12.74 -8.88
C LYS A 17 6.83 -14.21 -9.20
N HIS A 18 6.58 -15.09 -8.24
CA HIS A 18 6.69 -16.53 -8.43
C HIS A 18 5.67 -17.01 -9.49
N PRO A 19 6.01 -17.99 -10.35
CA PRO A 19 5.11 -18.52 -11.38
C PRO A 19 3.72 -18.91 -10.84
N ASP A 20 3.66 -19.56 -9.68
CA ASP A 20 2.39 -19.93 -9.03
C ASP A 20 1.46 -18.75 -8.76
N VAL A 21 2.00 -17.56 -8.45
CA VAL A 21 1.18 -16.36 -8.23
C VAL A 21 0.49 -15.95 -9.52
N ILE A 22 1.18 -16.12 -10.66
CA ILE A 22 0.63 -15.81 -11.99
C ILE A 22 -0.38 -16.88 -12.38
N GLU A 23 -0.04 -18.16 -12.23
CA GLU A 23 -0.92 -19.27 -12.61
C GLU A 23 -2.21 -19.28 -11.79
N LYS A 24 -2.11 -19.17 -10.45
CA LYS A 24 -3.28 -19.17 -9.56
C LYS A 24 -4.05 -17.85 -9.66
N GLY A 25 -3.36 -16.72 -9.86
CA GLY A 25 -4.00 -15.43 -10.04
C GLY A 25 -4.90 -15.36 -11.28
N ARG A 26 -4.57 -16.09 -12.36
CA ARG A 26 -5.43 -16.20 -13.57
C ARG A 26 -6.73 -16.96 -13.34
N LYS A 27 -6.81 -17.76 -12.27
CA LYS A 27 -8.01 -18.53 -11.92
C LYS A 27 -9.01 -17.70 -11.11
N LEU A 28 -8.64 -16.49 -10.67
CA LEU A 28 -9.52 -15.57 -9.96
C LEU A 28 -10.52 -14.94 -10.93
N GLU A 29 -11.79 -14.94 -10.55
CA GLU A 29 -12.81 -14.17 -11.24
C GLU A 29 -12.69 -12.69 -10.88
N LEU A 30 -12.63 -11.82 -11.89
CA LEU A 30 -12.48 -10.36 -11.73
C LEU A 30 -13.53 -9.60 -12.55
N THR A 31 -14.64 -10.27 -12.88
CA THR A 31 -15.72 -9.75 -13.75
C THR A 31 -16.35 -8.50 -13.15
N ASP A 32 -16.51 -8.47 -11.83
CA ASP A 32 -16.95 -7.33 -11.03
C ASP A 32 -16.08 -6.09 -11.31
N LEU A 33 -14.75 -6.20 -11.12
CA LEU A 33 -13.80 -5.10 -11.32
C LEU A 33 -13.69 -4.67 -12.78
N LEU A 34 -13.81 -5.61 -13.71
CA LEU A 34 -13.78 -5.33 -15.15
C LEU A 34 -15.06 -4.66 -15.65
N SER A 35 -16.20 -4.94 -15.00
CA SER A 35 -17.48 -4.31 -15.30
C SER A 35 -17.63 -2.91 -14.69
N ASP A 36 -16.88 -2.61 -13.63
CA ASP A 36 -16.90 -1.31 -12.97
C ASP A 36 -16.17 -0.24 -13.81
N LYS A 37 -16.95 0.74 -14.29
CA LYS A 37 -16.46 1.83 -15.13
C LYS A 37 -15.49 2.76 -14.39
N VAL A 38 -15.64 2.96 -13.08
CA VAL A 38 -14.77 3.80 -12.26
C VAL A 38 -13.42 3.13 -12.10
N VAL A 39 -13.40 1.84 -11.78
CA VAL A 39 -12.16 1.05 -11.67
C VAL A 39 -11.43 1.03 -13.01
N MET A 40 -12.14 0.79 -14.11
CA MET A 40 -11.54 0.74 -15.44
C MET A 40 -11.05 2.12 -15.92
N PHE A 41 -11.73 3.20 -15.54
CA PHE A 41 -11.24 4.57 -15.75
C PHE A 41 -9.94 4.82 -15.00
N GLN A 42 -9.90 4.50 -13.71
CA GLN A 42 -8.70 4.63 -12.88
C GLN A 42 -7.54 3.80 -13.46
N ARG A 43 -7.81 2.57 -13.89
CA ARG A 43 -6.80 1.70 -14.51
C ARG A 43 -6.24 2.27 -15.80
N LYS A 44 -7.09 2.88 -16.64
CA LYS A 44 -6.68 3.50 -17.91
C LYS A 44 -5.77 4.71 -17.70
N TYR A 45 -6.05 5.53 -16.68
CA TYR A 45 -5.32 6.77 -16.39
C TYR A 45 -4.43 6.71 -15.15
N TYR A 46 -4.06 5.50 -14.70
CA TYR A 46 -3.34 5.29 -13.44
C TYR A 46 -2.02 6.07 -13.36
N LYS A 47 -1.21 6.03 -14.41
CA LYS A 47 0.10 6.70 -14.44
C LYS A 47 -0.03 8.22 -14.27
N PRO A 48 -0.81 8.94 -15.10
CA PRO A 48 -0.99 10.38 -14.92
C PRO A 48 -1.70 10.70 -13.60
N SER A 49 -2.68 9.89 -13.16
CA SER A 49 -3.38 10.15 -11.90
C SER A 49 -2.45 10.06 -10.69
N VAL A 50 -1.53 9.09 -10.65
CA VAL A 50 -0.56 8.97 -9.55
C VAL A 50 0.41 10.14 -9.54
N LEU A 51 0.97 10.52 -10.70
CA LEU A 51 1.90 11.67 -10.76
C LEU A 51 1.21 12.96 -10.29
N LEU A 52 -0.03 13.17 -10.72
CA LEU A 52 -0.80 14.35 -10.35
C LEU A 52 -1.20 14.32 -8.87
N MET A 53 -1.91 13.28 -8.44
CA MET A 53 -2.56 13.26 -7.11
C MET A 53 -1.61 12.88 -5.98
N CYS A 54 -0.58 12.08 -6.24
CA CYS A 54 0.33 11.60 -5.19
C CYS A 54 1.55 12.51 -4.99
N PHE A 55 1.99 13.21 -6.04
CA PHE A 55 3.22 14.02 -6.01
C PHE A 55 2.96 15.48 -6.31
N PHE A 56 2.36 15.81 -7.46
CA PHE A 56 2.22 17.19 -7.89
C PHE A 56 1.29 17.99 -6.97
N VAL A 57 0.07 17.50 -6.73
CA VAL A 57 -0.90 18.19 -5.87
C VAL A 57 -0.37 18.36 -4.43
N PRO A 58 0.15 17.31 -3.74
CA PRO A 58 0.67 17.47 -2.39
C PRO A 58 1.90 18.39 -2.28
N MET A 59 2.67 18.54 -3.37
CA MET A 59 3.78 19.49 -3.44
C MET A 59 3.30 20.93 -3.74
N SER A 60 2.41 21.11 -4.71
CA SER A 60 1.98 22.43 -5.16
C SER A 60 1.09 23.15 -4.14
N VAL A 61 0.20 22.44 -3.46
CA VAL A 61 -0.72 23.01 -2.47
C VAL A 61 0.01 23.82 -1.38
N PRO A 62 0.98 23.27 -0.64
CA PRO A 62 1.69 24.02 0.40
C PRO A 62 2.54 25.16 -0.14
N TRP A 63 3.14 24.96 -1.31
CA TRP A 63 3.95 26.00 -1.95
C TRP A 63 3.10 27.21 -2.35
N TYR A 64 1.93 26.98 -2.97
CA TYR A 64 1.08 28.07 -3.46
C TYR A 64 0.15 28.68 -2.42
N LEU A 65 -0.44 27.88 -1.51
CA LEU A 65 -1.52 28.37 -0.64
C LEU A 65 -1.02 29.03 0.65
N TRP A 66 0.11 28.60 1.20
CA TRP A 66 0.67 29.17 2.43
C TRP A 66 2.16 29.50 2.35
N GLY A 67 2.70 29.56 1.13
CA GLY A 67 4.04 30.09 0.87
C GLY A 67 5.19 29.22 1.37
N GLU A 68 4.98 27.90 1.51
CA GLU A 68 6.04 26.98 1.93
C GLU A 68 7.14 26.90 0.87
N SER A 69 8.37 26.63 1.27
CA SER A 69 9.46 26.43 0.31
C SER A 69 9.22 25.20 -0.57
N LEU A 70 9.58 25.30 -1.86
CA LEU A 70 9.50 24.16 -2.79
C LEU A 70 10.25 22.92 -2.28
N TRP A 71 11.37 23.11 -1.59
CA TRP A 71 12.15 22.03 -1.01
C TRP A 71 11.38 21.27 0.08
N VAL A 72 10.78 21.98 1.03
CA VAL A 72 9.97 21.36 2.09
C VAL A 72 8.73 20.71 1.49
N ALA A 73 8.03 21.42 0.59
CA ALA A 73 6.85 20.92 -0.10
C ALA A 73 7.10 19.64 -0.91
N TYR A 74 8.28 19.49 -1.51
CA TYR A 74 8.64 18.27 -2.23
C TYR A 74 8.99 17.11 -1.28
N PHE A 75 9.85 17.35 -0.28
CA PHE A 75 10.34 16.26 0.55
C PHE A 75 9.33 15.79 1.60
N VAL A 76 8.51 16.68 2.17
CA VAL A 76 7.68 16.36 3.32
C VAL A 76 6.27 15.88 2.89
N PRO A 77 5.38 16.71 2.31
CA PRO A 77 4.03 16.29 1.98
C PRO A 77 3.92 15.42 0.71
N ALA A 78 4.93 15.42 -0.18
CA ALA A 78 4.96 14.48 -1.30
C ALA A 78 5.73 13.19 -0.94
N LEU A 79 7.05 13.25 -0.73
CA LEU A 79 7.87 12.03 -0.57
C LEU A 79 7.75 11.34 0.80
N LEU A 80 7.93 12.07 1.90
CA LEU A 80 7.88 11.49 3.25
C LEU A 80 6.48 10.96 3.56
N ARG A 81 5.43 11.76 3.29
CA ARG A 81 4.04 11.32 3.42
C ARG A 81 3.79 10.01 2.65
N TYR A 82 4.20 9.94 1.40
CA TYR A 82 4.01 8.73 0.59
C TYR A 82 4.76 7.53 1.17
N THR A 83 6.01 7.73 1.60
CA THR A 83 6.84 6.69 2.23
C THR A 83 6.21 6.16 3.52
N LEU A 84 5.69 7.05 4.37
CA LEU A 84 5.02 6.67 5.62
C LEU A 84 3.75 5.85 5.34
N VAL A 85 2.92 6.28 4.39
CA VAL A 85 1.71 5.55 3.99
C VAL A 85 2.05 4.16 3.45
N LEU A 86 3.08 4.04 2.62
CA LEU A 86 3.53 2.75 2.11
C LEU A 86 3.99 1.82 3.24
N ASN A 87 4.86 2.29 4.15
CA ASN A 87 5.35 1.46 5.24
C ASN A 87 4.22 1.06 6.21
N ALA A 88 3.30 1.97 6.53
CA ALA A 88 2.12 1.67 7.34
C ALA A 88 1.26 0.56 6.68
N THR A 89 1.02 0.67 5.37
CA THR A 89 0.27 -0.35 4.61
C THR A 89 1.02 -1.69 4.59
N TRP A 90 2.33 -1.66 4.40
CA TRP A 90 3.15 -2.87 4.33
C TRP A 90 3.33 -3.57 5.68
N LEU A 91 3.11 -2.88 6.80
CA LEU A 91 3.06 -3.50 8.12
C LEU A 91 1.90 -4.50 8.24
N VAL A 92 0.79 -4.31 7.52
CA VAL A 92 -0.31 -5.28 7.45
C VAL A 92 0.19 -6.60 6.87
N ASN A 93 0.95 -6.56 5.77
CA ASN A 93 1.50 -7.75 5.12
C ASN A 93 2.64 -8.43 5.93
N SER A 94 3.35 -7.68 6.76
CA SER A 94 4.50 -8.17 7.52
C SER A 94 4.18 -8.36 9.00
N ALA A 95 4.07 -7.27 9.77
CA ALA A 95 3.91 -7.30 11.21
C ALA A 95 2.61 -7.97 11.65
N ALA A 96 1.48 -7.69 11.00
CA ALA A 96 0.19 -8.31 11.34
C ALA A 96 0.10 -9.80 10.96
N HIS A 97 1.12 -10.37 10.31
CA HIS A 97 1.22 -11.83 10.11
C HIS A 97 2.32 -12.49 10.95
N MET A 98 3.04 -11.74 11.79
CA MET A 98 4.20 -12.23 12.54
C MET A 98 4.06 -11.99 14.04
N TRP A 99 3.56 -10.82 14.44
CA TRP A 99 3.43 -10.43 15.85
C TRP A 99 2.00 -10.03 16.19
N GLY A 100 1.51 -10.52 17.33
CA GLY A 100 0.13 -10.30 17.78
C GLY A 100 -0.53 -11.58 18.28
N ASN A 101 -1.82 -11.46 18.60
CA ASN A 101 -2.65 -12.55 19.11
C ASN A 101 -3.44 -13.23 17.98
N ARG A 102 -3.90 -14.46 18.20
CA ARG A 102 -4.75 -15.21 17.26
C ARG A 102 -5.99 -15.75 17.99
N PRO A 103 -6.93 -14.87 18.37
CA PRO A 103 -8.08 -15.28 19.18
C PRO A 103 -9.11 -16.09 18.39
N TYR A 104 -9.21 -15.88 17.06
CA TYR A 104 -10.23 -16.53 16.23
C TYR A 104 -9.75 -17.84 15.60
N ASP A 105 -8.57 -17.85 14.97
CA ASP A 105 -7.99 -19.04 14.36
C ASP A 105 -6.47 -19.08 14.56
N LYS A 106 -6.01 -20.11 15.30
CA LYS A 106 -4.59 -20.34 15.61
C LYS A 106 -3.82 -21.03 14.49
N ASN A 107 -4.50 -21.58 13.48
CA ASN A 107 -3.88 -22.34 12.40
C ASN A 107 -3.45 -21.46 11.22
N ILE A 108 -3.95 -20.22 11.16
CA ILE A 108 -3.55 -19.24 10.15
C ILE A 108 -2.47 -18.28 10.68
N ASN A 109 -1.77 -17.62 9.75
CA ASN A 109 -0.70 -16.66 10.08
C ASN A 109 -1.15 -15.25 10.49
N PRO A 110 -2.28 -14.67 10.00
CA PRO A 110 -2.77 -13.37 10.48
C PRO A 110 -2.87 -13.31 12.00
N ARG A 111 -2.60 -12.12 12.56
CA ARG A 111 -2.57 -11.83 13.99
C ARG A 111 -3.12 -10.43 14.25
N GLU A 112 -3.83 -10.29 15.35
CA GLU A 112 -4.32 -9.00 15.85
C GLU A 112 -3.15 -8.17 16.39
N ASN A 113 -2.88 -7.02 15.79
CA ASN A 113 -1.79 -6.13 16.15
C ASN A 113 -2.26 -4.66 16.23
N LYS A 114 -2.59 -4.22 17.45
CA LYS A 114 -3.10 -2.86 17.74
C LYS A 114 -2.26 -1.72 17.16
N PHE A 115 -0.94 -1.90 17.06
CA PHE A 115 -0.06 -0.88 16.47
C PHE A 115 -0.26 -0.77 14.95
N VAL A 116 -0.41 -1.92 14.28
CA VAL A 116 -0.75 -1.98 12.85
C VAL A 116 -2.16 -1.46 12.63
N THR A 117 -3.13 -1.82 13.49
CA THR A 117 -4.49 -1.28 13.43
C THR A 117 -4.48 0.25 13.49
N PHE A 118 -3.72 0.84 14.40
CA PHE A 118 -3.61 2.31 14.49
C PHE A 118 -2.95 2.91 13.24
N SER A 119 -1.83 2.33 12.81
CA SER A 119 -1.02 2.88 11.71
C SER A 119 -1.68 2.71 10.34
N ALA A 120 -2.43 1.63 10.13
CA ALA A 120 -3.14 1.30 8.90
C ALA A 120 -4.65 1.57 8.97
N ILE A 121 -5.10 2.37 9.96
CA ILE A 121 -6.48 2.86 10.09
C ILE A 121 -7.52 1.71 10.11
N GLY A 122 -7.28 0.71 10.96
CA GLY A 122 -8.21 -0.40 11.21
C GLY A 122 -7.82 -1.75 10.62
N GLU A 123 -6.80 -1.79 9.77
CA GLU A 123 -6.46 -2.97 8.94
C GLU A 123 -5.46 -3.97 9.59
N GLY A 124 -5.23 -3.90 10.91
CA GLY A 124 -4.15 -4.64 11.59
C GLY A 124 -4.58 -5.43 12.80
#